data_AF-A0A428NPI6-F1
#
_entry.id   AF-A0A428NPI6-F1
#
_cell.length_a   1.000
_cell.length_b   1.000
_cell.length_c   1.000
_cell.angle_alpha   90.00
_cell.angle_beta   90.00
_cell.angle_gamma   90.00
#
_symmetry.space_group_name_H-M   'P 1'
#
loop_
_entity.id
_entity.type
_entity.pdbx_description
1 polymer ?
#
loop_
_entity_poly.entity_id
_entity_poly.type
_entity_poly.pdbx_seq_one_letter_code
_entity_poly.pdbx_strand_id
1 'polypeptide(L)'
;MAFGTSGKGTSLFIIQLCCLLLVWITAILRAWVGITRKSCTMDDWFMYLSVGLYTSLAIFVFRGTVVGGIGKYTDNLTMQEAIVGMQSWYFGELIYGVLSILVRVSISLYILRICRSGTPKRIIYASLTIFRSINNKGSCESSRVTTTAIALSAIAGISDWIIALMPAVILWNIRISRWSKIIIIGLTSLGVLAGIAIIIRIPFIKGLEITKEFLYKTV
;
A
#
# COMPACT_ATOMS: atom_id res chain seq x y z
N MET A 1 -19.55 -25.20 -7.35
CA MET A 1 -18.63 -24.36 -8.17
C MET A 1 -17.21 -24.77 -7.81
N ALA A 2 -16.56 -25.54 -8.68
CA ALA A 2 -15.20 -25.99 -8.46
C ALA A 2 -14.24 -24.86 -8.88
N PHE A 3 -13.34 -24.47 -7.98
CA PHE A 3 -12.32 -23.45 -8.21
C PHE A 3 -11.29 -23.95 -9.25
N GLY A 4 -11.50 -23.60 -10.52
CA GLY A 4 -10.55 -23.83 -11.61
C GLY A 4 -9.44 -22.76 -11.65
N THR A 5 -8.87 -22.42 -10.50
CA THR A 5 -7.83 -21.39 -10.38
C THR A 5 -6.45 -22.04 -10.29
N SER A 6 -5.59 -21.70 -11.24
CA SER A 6 -4.15 -21.98 -11.23
C SER A 6 -3.55 -21.63 -9.85
N GLY A 7 -2.63 -22.46 -9.33
CA GLY A 7 -2.17 -22.39 -7.92
C GLY A 7 -1.68 -21.01 -7.45
N LYS A 8 -1.18 -20.18 -8.37
CA LYS A 8 -0.79 -18.78 -8.12
C LYS A 8 -1.98 -17.86 -7.82
N GLY A 9 -3.06 -17.92 -8.61
CA GLY A 9 -4.27 -17.13 -8.38
C GLY A 9 -4.93 -17.49 -7.04
N THR A 10 -4.97 -18.78 -6.70
CA THR A 10 -5.47 -19.26 -5.40
C THR A 10 -4.63 -18.72 -4.24
N SER A 11 -3.30 -18.64 -4.40
CA SER A 11 -2.41 -18.09 -3.37
C SER A 11 -2.69 -16.61 -3.11
N LEU A 12 -2.87 -15.80 -4.16
CA LEU A 12 -3.25 -14.38 -4.01
C LEU A 12 -4.59 -14.22 -3.29
N PHE A 13 -5.58 -15.04 -3.65
CA PHE A 13 -6.89 -14.98 -3.03
C PHE A 13 -6.80 -15.20 -1.53
N ILE A 14 -6.07 -16.22 -1.10
CA ILE A 14 -5.88 -16.55 0.32
C ILE A 14 -5.16 -15.41 1.04
N ILE A 15 -4.04 -14.93 0.50
CA ILE A 15 -3.27 -13.84 1.11
C ILE A 15 -4.12 -12.57 1.24
N GLN A 16 -4.83 -12.18 0.18
CA GLN A 16 -5.69 -11.01 0.18
C GLN A 16 -6.81 -11.12 1.21
N LEU A 17 -7.43 -12.31 1.34
CA LEU A 17 -8.47 -12.58 2.34
C LEU A 17 -7.93 -12.48 3.77
N CYS A 18 -6.78 -13.11 4.06
CA CYS A 18 -6.14 -13.04 5.37
C CYS A 18 -5.79 -11.59 5.76
N CYS A 19 -5.19 -10.83 4.84
CA CYS A 19 -4.86 -9.43 5.08
C CYS A 19 -6.12 -8.56 5.28
N LEU A 20 -7.20 -8.82 4.54
CA LEU A 20 -8.47 -8.12 4.72
C LEU A 20 -9.06 -8.35 6.12
N LEU A 21 -9.09 -9.61 6.57
CA LEU A 21 -9.57 -9.94 7.92
C LEU A 21 -8.75 -9.24 9.00
N LEU A 22 -7.42 -9.27 8.89
CA LEU A 22 -6.53 -8.61 9.84
C LEU A 22 -6.78 -7.11 9.90
N VAL A 23 -6.91 -6.45 8.74
CA VAL A 23 -7.18 -5.00 8.68
C VAL A 23 -8.52 -4.66 9.33
N TRP A 24 -9.58 -5.43 9.06
CA TRP A 24 -10.89 -5.21 9.67
C TRP A 24 -10.88 -5.40 11.19
N ILE A 25 -10.18 -6.41 11.69
CA ILE A 25 -10.01 -6.62 13.14
C ILE A 25 -9.34 -5.39 13.78
N THR A 26 -8.26 -4.87 13.18
CA THR A 26 -7.58 -3.68 13.71
C THR A 26 -8.44 -2.42 13.63
N ALA A 27 -9.27 -2.28 12.60
CA ALA A 27 -10.18 -1.15 12.43
C ALA A 27 -11.30 -1.15 13.49
N ILE A 28 -11.89 -2.32 13.75
CA ILE A 28 -12.92 -2.50 14.78
C ILE A 28 -12.35 -2.21 16.17
N LEU A 29 -11.16 -2.73 16.47
CA LEU A 29 -10.50 -2.46 17.75
C LEU A 29 -10.25 -0.96 17.95
N ARG A 30 -9.83 -0.25 16.89
CA ARG A 30 -9.62 1.20 16.91
C ARG A 30 -10.92 1.98 17.06
N ALA A 31 -12.02 1.53 16.45
CA ALA A 31 -13.34 2.10 16.66
C ALA A 31 -13.80 1.94 18.10
N TRP A 32 -13.61 0.75 18.68
CA TRP A 32 -13.96 0.48 20.07
C TRP A 32 -13.21 1.41 21.03
N VAL A 33 -11.88 1.52 20.90
CA VAL A 33 -11.07 2.43 21.73
C VAL A 33 -11.47 3.90 21.53
N GLY A 34 -11.76 4.32 20.29
CA GLY A 34 -12.20 5.68 19.99
C GLY A 34 -13.53 6.04 20.66
N ILE A 35 -14.49 5.12 20.64
CA ILE A 35 -15.80 5.27 21.30
C ILE A 35 -15.61 5.35 22.82
N THR A 36 -14.80 4.45 23.41
CA THR A 36 -14.52 4.46 24.86
C THR A 36 -13.86 5.76 25.31
N ARG A 37 -13.02 6.38 24.47
CA ARG A 37 -12.33 7.64 24.79
C ARG A 37 -13.16 8.90 24.52
N LYS A 38 -14.36 8.80 23.91
CA LYS A 38 -15.22 9.94 23.47
C LYS A 38 -14.49 11.05 22.69
N SER A 39 -13.32 10.75 22.14
CA SER A 39 -12.48 11.69 21.42
C SER A 39 -12.09 11.02 20.12
N CYS A 40 -12.91 11.25 19.10
CA CYS A 40 -12.63 10.79 17.74
C CYS A 40 -11.81 11.88 17.07
N THR A 41 -10.57 11.57 16.72
CA THR A 41 -9.70 12.55 16.10
C THR A 41 -9.74 12.45 14.59
N MET A 42 -9.38 13.54 13.91
CA MET A 42 -9.31 13.58 12.44
C MET A 42 -8.40 12.49 11.84
N ASP A 43 -7.39 12.02 12.59
CA ASP A 43 -6.54 10.88 12.21
C ASP A 43 -7.34 9.57 12.05
N ASP A 44 -8.33 9.34 12.93
CA ASP A 44 -9.17 8.15 12.92
C ASP A 44 -10.03 8.08 11.64
N TRP A 45 -10.51 9.23 11.16
CA TRP A 45 -11.29 9.33 9.90
C TRP A 45 -10.48 8.94 8.67
N PHE A 46 -9.24 9.42 8.54
CA PHE A 46 -8.36 9.05 7.42
C PHE A 46 -8.03 7.56 7.42
N MET A 47 -7.92 6.97 8.60
CA MET A 47 -7.72 5.54 8.75
C MET A 47 -8.94 4.73 8.29
N TYR A 48 -10.17 5.10 8.70
CA TYR A 48 -11.38 4.42 8.22
C TYR A 48 -11.58 4.56 6.71
N LEU A 49 -11.28 5.74 6.15
CA LEU A 49 -11.30 5.96 4.70
C LEU A 49 -10.32 5.01 3.99
N SER A 50 -9.11 4.83 4.55
CA SER A 50 -8.11 3.90 4.02
C SER A 50 -8.59 2.44 4.07
N VAL A 51 -9.23 2.02 5.16
CA VAL A 51 -9.81 0.66 5.28
C VAL A 51 -10.91 0.44 4.25
N GLY A 52 -11.73 1.46 3.99
CA GLY A 52 -12.75 1.42 2.94
C GLY A 52 -12.17 1.21 1.55
N LEU A 53 -11.12 1.97 1.19
CA LEU A 53 -10.42 1.80 -0.09
C LEU A 53 -9.65 0.48 -0.19
N TYR A 54 -9.11 -0.03 0.91
CA TYR A 54 -8.50 -1.36 0.91
C TYR A 54 -9.53 -2.47 0.70
N THR A 55 -10.74 -2.29 1.24
CA THR A 55 -11.86 -3.21 1.00
C THR A 55 -12.31 -3.17 -0.46
N SER A 56 -12.38 -1.99 -1.09
CA SER A 56 -12.69 -1.90 -2.51
C SER A 56 -11.61 -2.56 -3.39
N LEU A 57 -10.32 -2.36 -3.07
CA LEU A 57 -9.21 -3.07 -3.71
C LEU A 57 -9.37 -4.59 -3.63
N ALA A 58 -9.70 -5.12 -2.46
CA ALA A 58 -9.91 -6.55 -2.26
C ALA A 58 -11.04 -7.11 -3.15
N ILE A 59 -12.12 -6.35 -3.34
CA ILE A 59 -13.23 -6.73 -4.22
C ILE A 59 -12.74 -6.84 -5.68
N PHE A 60 -11.94 -5.89 -6.17
CA PHE A 60 -11.39 -5.95 -7.52
C PHE A 60 -10.45 -7.13 -7.72
N VAL A 61 -9.61 -7.44 -6.72
CA VAL A 61 -8.69 -8.60 -6.74
C VAL A 61 -9.48 -9.91 -6.75
N PHE A 62 -10.52 -10.04 -5.94
CA PHE A 62 -11.39 -11.22 -5.93
C PHE A 62 -12.13 -11.38 -7.26
N ARG A 63 -12.70 -10.31 -7.81
CA ARG A 63 -13.31 -10.31 -9.15
C ARG A 63 -12.31 -10.73 -10.22
N GLY A 64 -11.10 -10.19 -10.17
CA GLY A 64 -10.02 -10.52 -11.10
C GLY A 64 -9.51 -11.95 -10.97
N THR A 65 -9.63 -12.59 -9.81
CA THR A 65 -9.20 -13.99 -9.60
C THR A 65 -10.29 -15.02 -9.92
N VAL A 66 -11.55 -14.69 -9.63
CA VAL A 66 -12.69 -15.61 -9.82
C VAL A 66 -13.22 -15.55 -11.25
N VAL A 67 -13.29 -14.35 -11.83
CA VAL A 67 -13.85 -14.10 -13.17
C VAL A 67 -12.75 -13.76 -14.17
N GLY A 68 -11.70 -13.08 -13.72
CA GLY A 68 -10.52 -12.83 -14.55
C GLY A 68 -9.56 -14.02 -14.55
N GLY A 69 -8.77 -14.13 -15.61
CA GLY A 69 -7.73 -15.16 -15.73
C GLY A 69 -6.47 -14.90 -14.90
N ILE A 70 -6.54 -14.13 -13.79
CA ILE A 70 -5.34 -13.74 -13.01
C ILE A 70 -4.64 -14.99 -12.45
N GLY A 71 -3.36 -15.17 -12.79
CA GLY A 71 -2.55 -16.32 -12.38
C GLY A 71 -2.67 -17.58 -13.25
N LYS A 72 -3.46 -17.58 -14.33
CA LYS A 72 -3.50 -18.65 -15.35
C LYS A 72 -2.50 -18.36 -16.48
N TYR A 73 -1.93 -19.40 -17.09
CA TYR A 73 -1.08 -19.28 -18.28
C TYR A 73 -1.88 -18.88 -19.51
N THR A 74 -1.24 -18.19 -20.47
CA THR A 74 -1.93 -17.63 -21.66
C THR A 74 -2.66 -18.65 -22.50
N ASP A 75 -2.14 -19.88 -22.54
CA ASP A 75 -2.67 -20.94 -23.39
C ASP A 75 -4.04 -21.45 -22.90
N ASN A 76 -4.39 -21.15 -21.65
CA ASN A 76 -5.66 -21.51 -21.03
C ASN A 76 -6.57 -20.28 -20.76
N LEU A 77 -6.23 -19.09 -21.27
CA LEU A 77 -7.05 -17.88 -21.11
C LEU A 77 -7.96 -17.67 -22.32
N THR A 78 -9.25 -17.49 -22.03
CA THR A 78 -10.16 -16.91 -23.02
C THR A 78 -9.96 -15.39 -23.10
N MET A 79 -10.20 -14.81 -24.28
CA MET A 79 -10.07 -13.35 -24.48
C MET A 79 -10.98 -12.55 -23.55
N GLN A 80 -12.13 -13.12 -23.15
CA GLN A 80 -13.07 -12.50 -22.21
C GLN A 80 -12.54 -12.47 -20.77
N GLU A 81 -11.94 -13.58 -20.29
CA GLU A 81 -11.29 -13.62 -18.97
C GLU A 81 -10.07 -12.68 -18.89
N ALA A 82 -9.34 -12.51 -19.99
CA ALA A 82 -8.20 -11.60 -20.07
C ALA A 82 -8.63 -10.13 -19.94
N ILE A 83 -9.70 -9.72 -20.63
CA ILE A 83 -10.23 -8.35 -20.57
C ILE A 83 -10.67 -8.01 -19.15
N VAL A 84 -11.45 -8.88 -18.51
CA VAL A 84 -11.92 -8.66 -17.13
C VAL A 84 -10.76 -8.64 -16.14
N GLY A 85 -9.77 -9.54 -16.30
CA GLY A 85 -8.56 -9.56 -15.47
C GLY A 85 -7.76 -8.27 -15.58
N MET A 86 -7.56 -7.78 -16.81
CA MET A 86 -6.80 -6.55 -17.06
C MET A 86 -7.52 -5.30 -16.54
N GLN A 87 -8.84 -5.23 -16.71
CA GLN A 87 -9.67 -4.15 -16.14
C GLN A 87 -9.55 -4.13 -14.61
N SER A 88 -9.75 -5.27 -13.95
CA SER A 88 -9.61 -5.36 -12.48
C SER A 88 -8.22 -4.98 -11.99
N TRP A 89 -7.17 -5.36 -12.72
CA TRP A 89 -5.79 -4.99 -12.38
C TRP A 89 -5.57 -3.48 -12.45
N TYR A 90 -6.03 -2.83 -13.51
CA TYR A 90 -5.84 -1.38 -13.70
C TYR A 90 -6.58 -0.57 -12.64
N PHE A 91 -7.85 -0.91 -12.35
CA PHE A 91 -8.59 -0.26 -11.26
C PHE A 91 -7.96 -0.52 -9.89
N GLY A 92 -7.43 -1.73 -9.68
CA GLY A 92 -6.69 -2.06 -8.46
C GLY A 92 -5.46 -1.19 -8.26
N GLU A 93 -4.63 -1.00 -9.28
CA GLU A 93 -3.43 -0.16 -9.19
C GLU A 93 -3.79 1.32 -8.95
N LEU A 94 -4.86 1.84 -9.56
CA LEU A 94 -5.35 3.20 -9.31
C LEU A 94 -5.79 3.40 -7.84
N ILE A 95 -6.59 2.47 -7.31
CA ILE A 95 -7.06 2.52 -5.92
C ILE A 95 -5.89 2.36 -4.96
N TYR A 96 -4.96 1.45 -5.25
CA TYR A 96 -3.74 1.24 -4.47
C TYR A 96 -2.89 2.51 -4.38
N GLY A 97 -2.78 3.27 -5.47
CA GLY A 97 -2.10 4.57 -5.47
C GLY A 97 -2.69 5.55 -4.45
N VAL A 98 -4.02 5.74 -4.46
CA VAL A 98 -4.72 6.62 -3.50
C VAL A 98 -4.62 6.10 -2.07
N LEU A 99 -4.79 4.78 -1.88
CA LEU A 99 -4.67 4.11 -0.60
C LEU A 99 -3.29 4.33 0.03
N SER A 100 -2.22 4.15 -0.75
CA SER A 100 -0.83 4.36 -0.29
C SER A 100 -0.61 5.77 0.25
N ILE A 101 -1.20 6.78 -0.40
CA ILE A 101 -1.10 8.19 0.05
C ILE A 101 -1.83 8.38 1.37
N LEU A 102 -3.07 7.91 1.48
CA LEU A 102 -3.87 8.07 2.69
C LEU A 102 -3.25 7.37 3.90
N VAL A 103 -2.73 6.16 3.71
CA VAL A 103 -2.02 5.42 4.76
C VAL A 103 -0.77 6.18 5.21
N ARG A 104 0.04 6.71 4.28
CA ARG A 104 1.22 7.53 4.62
C ARG A 104 0.85 8.80 5.37
N VAL A 105 -0.22 9.48 4.97
CA VAL A 105 -0.71 10.69 5.65
C VAL A 105 -1.18 10.37 7.06
N SER A 106 -1.96 9.29 7.27
CA SER A 106 -2.41 8.88 8.61
C SER A 106 -1.23 8.53 9.52
N ILE A 107 -0.29 7.70 9.07
CA ILE A 107 0.90 7.35 9.87
C ILE A 107 1.72 8.61 10.21
N SER A 108 1.90 9.51 9.24
CA SER A 108 2.63 10.77 9.44
C SER A 108 1.97 11.67 10.49
N LEU A 109 0.63 11.84 10.42
CA LEU A 109 -0.13 12.63 11.39
C LEU A 109 -0.09 12.00 12.79
N TYR A 110 -0.18 10.68 12.88
CA TYR A 110 -0.05 9.94 14.13
C TYR A 110 1.32 10.19 14.78
N ILE A 111 2.42 10.10 14.01
CA ILE A 111 3.76 10.36 14.53
C ILE A 111 3.95 11.83 14.93
N LEU A 112 3.42 12.79 14.15
CA LEU A 112 3.49 14.22 14.45
C LEU A 112 2.86 14.57 15.81
N ARG A 113 1.84 13.82 16.24
CA ARG A 113 1.20 13.99 17.56
C ARG A 113 2.04 13.44 18.71
N ILE A 114 2.80 12.37 18.49
CA ILE A 114 3.67 11.77 19.51
C ILE A 114 4.97 12.58 19.67
N CYS A 115 5.46 13.18 18.57
CA CYS A 115 6.70 13.93 18.57
C CYS A 115 6.54 15.29 19.26
N ARG A 116 7.28 15.50 20.35
CA ARG A 116 7.36 16.79 21.05
C ARG A 116 8.44 17.73 20.47
N SER A 117 9.51 17.19 19.88
CA SER A 117 10.63 17.97 19.32
C SER A 117 10.36 18.48 17.89
N GLY A 118 10.98 19.60 17.49
CA GLY A 118 10.74 20.27 16.20
C GLY A 118 11.43 19.62 15.00
N THR A 119 12.57 18.95 15.19
CA THR A 119 13.37 18.35 14.12
C THR A 119 12.64 17.20 13.38
N PRO A 120 11.99 16.23 14.08
CA PRO A 120 11.21 15.19 13.42
C PRO A 120 10.01 15.72 12.65
N LYS A 121 9.40 16.81 13.15
CA LYS A 121 8.25 17.44 12.50
C LYS A 121 8.63 18.01 11.13
N ARG A 122 9.80 18.68 11.06
CA ARG A 122 10.32 19.23 9.79
C ARG A 122 10.54 18.15 8.73
N ILE A 123 11.05 16.99 9.13
CA ILE A 123 11.30 15.85 8.22
C ILE A 123 9.98 15.30 7.66
N ILE A 124 8.97 15.10 8.50
CA ILE A 124 7.64 14.65 8.04
C ILE A 124 7.02 15.68 7.10
N TYR A 125 6.98 16.96 7.47
CA TYR A 125 6.42 17.99 6.62
C TYR A 125 7.13 18.07 5.27
N ALA A 126 8.46 17.94 5.23
CA ALA A 126 9.23 17.87 4.00
C ALA A 126 8.85 16.66 3.13
N SER A 127 8.71 15.46 3.72
CA SER A 127 8.29 14.27 2.96
C SER A 127 6.88 14.41 2.35
N LEU A 128 5.94 15.03 3.07
CA LEU A 128 4.56 15.23 2.60
C LEU A 128 4.47 16.32 1.51
N THR A 129 5.26 17.40 1.61
CA THR A 129 5.29 18.46 0.59
C THR A 129 5.99 18.01 -0.69
N ILE A 130 7.06 17.21 -0.58
CA ILE A 130 7.73 16.60 -1.74
C ILE A 130 6.74 15.73 -2.51
N PHE A 131 6.00 14.85 -1.82
CA PHE A 131 5.04 13.96 -2.48
C PHE A 131 3.89 14.74 -3.15
N ARG A 132 3.37 15.79 -2.49
CA ARG A 132 2.33 16.67 -3.07
C ARG A 132 2.84 17.47 -4.27
N SER A 133 4.10 17.89 -4.26
CA SER A 133 4.72 18.66 -5.34
C SER A 133 4.87 17.83 -6.62
N ILE A 134 5.11 16.52 -6.50
CA ILE A 134 5.32 15.65 -7.66
C ILE A 134 4.00 15.33 -8.38
N ASN A 135 2.88 15.16 -7.66
CA ASN A 135 1.55 14.96 -8.27
C ASN A 135 1.06 16.18 -9.08
N ASN A 136 1.50 17.39 -8.72
CA ASN A 136 1.10 18.61 -9.42
C ASN A 136 1.88 18.86 -10.73
N LYS A 137 2.93 18.09 -11.01
CA LYS A 137 3.74 18.19 -12.24
C LYS A 137 3.46 17.04 -13.20
N GLY A 138 2.17 16.70 -13.38
CA GLY A 138 1.73 15.73 -14.38
C GLY A 138 1.76 16.32 -15.79
N SER A 139 2.93 16.34 -16.42
CA SER A 139 3.06 16.65 -17.85
C SER A 139 3.08 15.33 -18.65
N CYS A 140 2.12 15.13 -19.55
CA CYS A 140 2.14 14.00 -20.48
C CYS A 140 3.19 14.22 -21.57
N GLU A 141 4.43 13.83 -21.32
CA GLU A 141 5.52 13.85 -22.32
C GLU A 141 5.97 12.42 -22.64
N SER A 142 5.61 11.93 -23.84
CA SER A 142 5.63 10.51 -24.18
C SER A 142 7.03 9.87 -24.26
N SER A 143 8.12 10.65 -24.34
CA SER A 143 9.46 10.12 -24.58
C SER A 143 10.22 9.71 -23.31
N ARG A 144 9.79 10.11 -22.09
CA ARG A 144 10.54 9.84 -20.84
C ARG A 144 9.68 9.33 -19.67
N VAL A 145 8.47 8.84 -19.94
CA VAL A 145 7.50 8.37 -18.93
C VAL A 145 8.08 7.27 -18.02
N THR A 146 8.86 6.34 -18.57
CA THR A 146 9.46 5.25 -17.79
C THR A 146 10.53 5.75 -16.83
N THR A 147 11.34 6.72 -17.24
CA THR A 147 12.42 7.29 -16.40
C THR A 147 11.84 8.13 -15.25
N THR A 148 10.79 8.92 -15.52
CA THR A 148 10.12 9.72 -14.48
C THR A 148 9.36 8.83 -13.49
N ALA A 149 8.70 7.77 -13.97
CA ALA A 149 8.04 6.78 -13.11
C ALA A 149 9.04 6.05 -12.19
N ILE A 150 10.18 5.62 -12.72
CA ILE A 150 11.24 4.97 -11.92
C ILE A 150 11.79 5.92 -10.85
N ALA A 151 12.10 7.17 -11.22
CA ALA A 151 12.58 8.17 -10.29
C ALA A 151 11.56 8.46 -9.18
N LEU A 152 10.27 8.53 -9.52
CA LEU A 152 9.18 8.69 -8.57
C LEU A 152 9.07 7.52 -7.60
N SER A 153 9.11 6.27 -8.09
CA SER A 153 9.08 5.08 -7.24
C SER A 153 10.27 5.03 -6.28
N ALA A 154 11.46 5.44 -6.72
CA ALA A 154 12.65 5.51 -5.88
C ALA A 154 12.48 6.55 -4.75
N ILE A 155 12.00 7.75 -5.07
CA ILE A 155 11.74 8.81 -4.07
C ILE A 155 10.66 8.36 -3.07
N ALA A 156 9.59 7.72 -3.55
CA ALA A 156 8.54 7.19 -2.70
C ALA A 156 9.06 6.10 -1.73
N GLY A 157 9.92 5.20 -2.22
CA GLY A 157 10.57 4.18 -1.38
C GLY A 157 11.48 4.78 -0.31
N ILE A 158 12.28 5.80 -0.66
CA ILE A 158 13.12 6.51 0.32
C ILE A 158 12.25 7.18 1.40
N SER A 159 11.13 7.78 1.00
CA SER A 159 10.21 8.40 1.97
C SER A 159 9.59 7.39 2.94
N ASP A 160 9.32 6.16 2.50
CA ASP A 160 8.83 5.08 3.38
C ASP A 160 9.86 4.72 4.44
N TRP A 161 11.14 4.70 4.07
CA TRP A 161 12.23 4.40 5.01
C TRP A 161 12.37 5.50 6.06
N ILE A 162 12.25 6.77 5.65
CA ILE A 162 12.32 7.91 6.57
C ILE A 162 11.15 7.86 7.56
N ILE A 163 9.92 7.71 7.08
CA ILE A 163 8.72 7.71 7.93
C ILE A 163 8.71 6.48 8.84
N ALA A 164 9.13 5.31 8.33
CA ALA A 164 9.21 4.10 9.13
C ALA A 164 10.28 4.21 10.23
N LEU A 165 11.52 4.61 9.91
CA LEU A 165 12.62 4.62 10.89
C LEU A 165 12.43 5.68 12.00
N MET A 166 11.74 6.79 11.68
CA MET A 166 11.62 7.93 12.58
C MET A 166 11.07 7.61 13.99
N PRO A 167 9.93 6.91 14.15
CA PRO A 167 9.42 6.53 15.47
C PRO A 167 10.39 5.65 16.27
N ALA A 168 11.16 4.77 15.62
CA ALA A 168 12.13 3.92 16.32
C ALA A 168 13.28 4.75 16.94
N VAL A 169 13.80 5.72 16.18
CA VAL A 169 14.88 6.62 16.63
C VAL A 169 14.41 7.51 17.78
N ILE A 170 13.20 8.06 17.68
CA ILE A 170 12.66 8.97 18.71
C ILE A 170 12.36 8.22 20.00
N LEU A 171 11.78 7.03 19.91
CA LEU A 171 11.43 6.22 21.07
C LEU A 171 12.65 5.55 21.71
N TRP A 172 13.79 5.47 21.02
CA TRP A 172 15.00 4.86 21.57
C TRP A 172 15.41 5.50 22.89
N ASN A 173 15.39 6.84 22.96
CA ASN A 173 15.84 7.61 24.11
C ASN A 173 14.72 7.98 25.11
N ILE A 174 13.45 7.65 24.81
CA ILE A 174 12.31 7.98 25.68
C ILE A 174 12.01 6.79 26.63
N ARG A 175 11.73 7.13 27.89
CA ARG A 175 11.51 6.19 29.00
C ARG A 175 10.06 5.63 29.01
N ILE A 176 9.70 4.85 27.98
CA ILE A 176 8.39 4.14 27.86
C ILE A 176 8.56 2.65 28.20
N SER A 177 7.47 1.97 28.56
CA SER A 177 7.44 0.52 28.79
C SER A 177 7.99 -0.27 27.60
N ARG A 178 8.77 -1.33 27.90
CA ARG A 178 9.45 -2.12 26.86
C ARG A 178 8.47 -2.78 25.88
N TRP A 179 7.28 -3.17 26.33
CA TRP A 179 6.24 -3.76 25.49
C TRP A 179 5.70 -2.79 24.43
N SER A 180 5.38 -1.55 24.81
CA SER A 180 4.94 -0.54 23.85
C SER A 180 6.05 -0.19 22.85
N LYS A 181 7.31 -0.18 23.29
CA LYS A 181 8.47 0.00 22.40
C LYS A 181 8.57 -1.14 21.37
N ILE A 182 8.43 -2.40 21.79
CA ILE A 182 8.47 -3.57 20.90
C ILE A 182 7.33 -3.50 19.87
N ILE A 183 6.10 -3.19 20.30
CA ILE A 183 4.94 -3.11 19.40
C ILE A 183 5.14 -2.02 18.33
N ILE A 184 5.63 -0.84 18.72
CA ILE A 184 5.84 0.26 17.78
C ILE A 184 6.96 -0.09 16.77
N ILE A 185 8.07 -0.67 17.24
CA ILE A 185 9.16 -1.12 16.34
C ILE A 185 8.66 -2.21 15.38
N GLY A 186 7.88 -3.17 15.88
CA GLY A 186 7.27 -4.21 15.06
C GLY A 186 6.35 -3.64 13.98
N LEU A 187 5.44 -2.73 14.34
CA LEU A 187 4.54 -2.08 13.39
C LEU A 187 5.30 -1.26 12.33
N THR A 188 6.35 -0.56 12.75
CA THR A 188 7.24 0.21 11.88
C THR A 188 7.98 -0.66 10.87
N SER A 189 8.39 -1.88 11.24
CA SER A 189 9.18 -2.76 10.38
C SER A 189 8.44 -3.17 9.09
N LEU A 190 7.11 -3.26 9.13
CA LEU A 190 6.27 -3.54 7.97
C LEU A 190 6.40 -2.46 6.88
N GLY A 191 6.62 -1.19 7.28
CA GLY A 191 6.86 -0.09 6.34
C GLY A 191 8.19 -0.21 5.60
N VAL A 192 9.23 -0.71 6.26
CA VAL A 192 10.54 -0.96 5.63
C VAL A 192 10.45 -2.11 4.63
N LEU A 193 9.76 -3.20 5.01
CA LEU A 193 9.52 -4.33 4.10
C LEU A 193 8.72 -3.91 2.86
N ALA A 194 7.71 -3.06 3.02
CA ALA A 194 6.95 -2.50 1.90
C ALA A 194 7.85 -1.64 0.98
N GLY A 195 8.72 -0.81 1.55
CA GLY A 195 9.69 -0.03 0.78
C GLY A 195 10.66 -0.90 -0.03
N ILE A 196 11.18 -1.99 0.56
CA ILE A 196 12.05 -2.96 -0.12
C ILE A 196 11.29 -3.64 -1.28
N ALA A 197 10.04 -4.06 -1.05
CA ALA A 197 9.22 -4.68 -2.08
C ALA A 197 8.99 -3.76 -3.29
N ILE A 198 8.81 -2.45 -3.08
CA ILE A 198 8.70 -1.46 -4.17
C ILE A 198 9.99 -1.41 -4.98
N ILE A 199 11.16 -1.37 -4.33
CA ILE A 199 12.46 -1.32 -5.02
C ILE A 199 12.66 -2.57 -5.90
N ILE A 200 12.29 -3.75 -5.40
CA ILE A 200 12.37 -5.01 -6.15
C ILE A 200 11.40 -5.00 -7.35
N ARG A 201 10.25 -4.33 -7.25
CA ARG A 201 9.23 -4.24 -8.33
C ARG A 201 9.65 -3.33 -9.49
N ILE A 202 10.52 -2.34 -9.27
CA ILE A 202 10.96 -1.37 -10.29
C ILE A 202 11.55 -2.01 -11.57
N PRO A 203 12.51 -2.97 -11.51
CA PRO A 203 13.06 -3.58 -12.73
C PRO A 203 12.01 -4.38 -13.52
N PHE A 204 10.99 -4.93 -12.85
CA PHE A 204 9.92 -5.66 -13.53
C PHE A 204 9.10 -4.75 -14.45
N ILE A 205 8.93 -3.46 -14.14
CA ILE A 205 8.16 -2.51 -14.96
C ILE A 205 8.70 -2.43 -16.40
N LYS A 206 10.01 -2.52 -16.59
CA LYS A 206 10.63 -2.53 -17.94
C LYS A 206 10.39 -3.83 -18.71
N GLY A 207 10.10 -4.93 -18.00
CA GLY A 207 9.79 -6.22 -18.60
C GLY A 207 8.29 -6.44 -18.89
N LEU A 208 7.44 -5.44 -18.61
CA LEU A 208 5.98 -5.53 -18.79
C LEU A 208 5.50 -5.02 -20.16
N GLU A 209 6.40 -4.60 -21.07
CA GLU A 209 6.02 -4.29 -22.45
C GLU A 209 5.49 -5.54 -23.16
N ILE A 210 4.15 -5.62 -23.23
CA ILE A 210 3.32 -6.43 -24.13
C ILE A 210 3.78 -7.89 -24.28
N THR A 211 4.18 -8.53 -23.17
CA THR A 211 4.36 -9.98 -23.18
C THR A 211 2.99 -10.64 -22.97
N LYS A 212 2.65 -11.65 -23.78
CA LYS A 212 1.37 -12.36 -23.71
C LYS A 212 1.03 -12.83 -22.27
N GLU A 213 2.04 -13.12 -21.46
CA GLU A 213 1.99 -13.69 -20.10
C GLU A 213 1.84 -12.68 -18.94
N PHE A 214 1.38 -11.44 -19.20
CA PHE A 214 1.30 -10.39 -18.17
C PHE A 214 0.53 -10.83 -16.91
N LEU A 215 -0.68 -11.35 -17.06
CA LEU A 215 -1.56 -11.76 -15.95
C LEU A 215 -1.00 -12.92 -15.10
N TYR A 216 -0.07 -13.70 -15.65
CA TYR A 216 0.61 -14.79 -14.94
C TYR A 216 1.85 -14.29 -14.20
N LYS A 217 2.62 -13.37 -14.80
CA LYS A 217 3.87 -12.85 -14.24
C LYS A 217 3.70 -11.80 -13.15
N THR A 218 2.55 -11.13 -13.09
CA THR A 218 2.28 -10.12 -12.06
C THR A 218 1.84 -10.70 -10.71
N VAL A 219 1.73 -12.03 -10.60
CA VAL A 219 1.28 -12.78 -9.42
C VAL A 219 2.44 -13.50 -8.75
#